data_AF-V9I6J9-F1
#
_entry.id   AF-V9I6J9-F1
#
_cell.length_a   1.000
_cell.length_b   1.000
_cell.length_c   1.000
_cell.angle_alpha   90.00
_cell.angle_beta   90.00
_cell.angle_gamma   90.00
#
_symmetry.space_group_name_H-M   'P 1'
#
loop_
_entity.id
_entity.type
_entity.pdbx_description
1 polymer ?
#
loop_
_entity_poly.entity_id
_entity_poly.type
_entity_poly.pdbx_seq_one_letter_code
_entity_poly.pdbx_strand_id
1 'polypeptide(L)' 'MSTRVFVGGLTYRVRERDLEKFFRKYGRIKEVAMKNGFAFVEFDDYRDADDAVYELNGKELLGER' A
#
# COMPACT_ATOMS: atom_id res chain seq x y z
N MET A 1 4.22 5.84 -16.18
CA MET A 1 3.36 5.00 -15.33
C MET A 1 3.81 5.20 -13.90
N SER A 2 2.91 5.44 -12.97
CA SER A 2 3.26 5.71 -11.57
C SER A 2 3.29 4.38 -10.81
N THR A 3 4.41 4.02 -10.21
CA THR A 3 4.54 2.80 -9.37
C THR A 3 4.18 3.05 -7.90
N ARG A 4 3.63 4.23 -7.61
CA ARG A 4 3.35 4.71 -6.26
C ARG A 4 1.88 4.54 -5.92
N VAL A 5 1.62 3.76 -4.89
CA VAL A 5 0.31 3.45 -4.33
C VAL A 5 0.06 4.34 -3.11
N PHE A 6 -1.14 4.90 -3.02
CA PHE A 6 -1.59 5.65 -1.86
C PHE A 6 -2.52 4.79 -1.00
N VAL A 7 -2.25 4.76 0.30
CA VAL A 7 -3.04 4.00 1.28
C VAL A 7 -3.54 4.98 2.34
N GLY A 8 -4.83 5.30 2.29
CA GLY A 8 -5.52 6.12 3.29
C GLY A 8 -6.26 5.26 4.33
N GLY A 9 -6.74 5.88 5.41
CA GLY A 9 -7.56 5.20 6.41
C GLY A 9 -6.76 4.27 7.33
N LEU A 10 -5.45 4.49 7.44
CA LEU A 10 -4.60 3.67 8.31
C LEU A 10 -4.83 4.03 9.78
N THR A 11 -5.36 3.09 10.55
CA THR A 11 -5.38 3.17 12.02
C THR A 11 -3.96 3.29 12.56
N TYR A 12 -3.80 3.92 13.72
CA TYR A 12 -2.54 4.07 14.46
C TYR A 12 -1.80 2.75 14.77
N ARG A 13 -2.44 1.61 14.53
CA ARG A 13 -1.87 0.26 14.69
C ARG A 13 -1.09 -0.22 13.47
N VAL A 14 -1.40 0.28 12.27
CA VAL A 14 -0.70 -0.11 11.05
C VAL A 14 0.65 0.60 11.04
N ARG A 15 1.73 -0.13 10.72
CA ARG A 15 3.07 0.45 10.55
C ARG A 15 3.59 0.23 9.13
N GLU A 16 4.63 0.97 8.77
CA GLU A 16 5.37 0.81 7.51
C GLU A 16 5.76 -0.65 7.25
N ARG A 17 6.19 -1.37 8.29
CA ARG A 17 6.58 -2.78 8.18
C ARG A 17 5.42 -3.71 7.86
N ASP A 18 4.21 -3.39 8.32
CA ASP A 18 3.01 -4.18 8.02
C ASP A 18 2.59 -3.96 6.57
N LEU A 19 2.59 -2.70 6.11
CA LEU A 19 2.39 -2.36 4.70
C LEU A 19 3.45 -3.02 3.84
N GLU A 20 4.72 -2.90 4.20
CA GLU A 20 5.81 -3.52 3.45
C GLU A 20 5.61 -5.03 3.33
N LYS A 21 5.30 -5.73 4.43
CA LYS A 21 5.01 -7.17 4.36
C LYS A 21 3.77 -7.49 3.53
N PHE A 22 2.72 -6.68 3.64
CA PHE A 22 1.46 -6.91 2.94
C PHE A 22 1.62 -6.72 1.43
N PHE A 23 2.21 -5.60 1.03
CA PHE A 23 2.46 -5.26 -0.38
C PHE A 23 3.58 -6.10 -1.01
N ARG A 24 4.52 -6.63 -0.20
CA ARG A 24 5.56 -7.56 -0.67
C ARG A 24 5.00 -8.88 -1.20
N LYS A 25 3.77 -9.24 -0.81
CA LYS A 25 3.07 -10.40 -1.37
C LYS A 25 2.66 -10.16 -2.84
N TYR A 26 2.39 -8.92 -3.22
CA TYR A 26 1.96 -8.54 -4.56
C TYR A 26 3.14 -8.28 -5.48
N GLY A 27 4.21 -7.67 -4.96
CA GLY A 27 5.38 -7.38 -5.77
C GLY A 27 6.55 -6.80 -4.98
N ARG A 28 7.60 -6.40 -5.70
CA ARG A 28 8.79 -5.86 -5.05
C ARG A 28 8.57 -4.40 -4.68
N ILE A 29 8.64 -4.11 -3.38
CA ILE A 29 8.56 -2.75 -2.87
C ILE A 29 9.93 -2.10 -2.97
N LYS A 30 9.92 -0.91 -3.53
CA LYS A 30 11.09 -0.05 -3.66
C LYS A 30 11.22 0.90 -2.47
N GLU A 31 10.12 1.53 -2.06
CA GLU A 31 10.10 2.44 -0.92
C GLU A 31 8.72 2.44 -0.23
N VAL A 32 8.71 2.56 1.10
CA VAL A 32 7.49 2.82 1.86
C VAL A 32 7.68 4.10 2.63
N ALA A 33 6.72 5.01 2.52
CA ALA A 33 6.68 6.26 3.26
C ALA A 33 5.35 6.39 3.98
N MET A 34 5.34 6.16 5.28
CA MET A 34 4.16 6.37 6.12
C MET A 34 4.14 7.76 6.74
N LYS A 35 2.92 8.32 6.81
CA LYS A 35 2.60 9.55 7.53
C LYS A 35 1.41 9.29 8.46
N ASN A 36 1.13 10.24 9.33
CA ASN A 36 0.00 10.14 10.26
C ASN A 36 -1.33 10.08 9.49
N GLY A 37 -1.95 8.90 9.49
CA GLY A 37 -3.26 8.63 8.85
C GLY A 37 -3.21 8.16 7.40
N PHE A 38 -2.02 8.07 6.79
CA PHE A 38 -1.86 7.66 5.40
C PHE A 38 -0.44 7.16 5.11
N ALA A 39 -0.28 6.27 4.13
CA ALA A 39 1.01 5.81 3.67
C ALA A 39 1.10 5.80 2.15
N PHE A 40 2.34 5.83 1.67
CA PHE A 40 2.68 5.66 0.27
C PHE A 40 3.59 4.45 0.13
N VAL A 41 3.29 3.60 -0.84
CA VAL A 41 4.09 2.43 -1.17
C VAL A 41 4.52 2.56 -2.62
N GLU A 42 5.81 2.68 -2.85
CA GLU A 42 6.41 2.68 -4.18
C GLU A 42 6.89 1.27 -4.52
N PHE A 43 6.44 0.77 -5.66
CA PHE A 43 6.88 -0.51 -6.22
C PHE A 43 8.00 -0.32 -7.23
N ASP A 44 8.73 -1.41 -7.45
CA ASP A 44 9.76 -1.51 -8.47
C ASP A 44 9.15 -1.64 -9.88
N ASP A 45 8.08 -2.44 -10.02
CA ASP A 45 7.33 -2.59 -11.27
C ASP A 45 5.95 -1.91 -11.17
N TYR A 46 5.56 -1.20 -12.23
CA TYR A 46 4.25 -0.54 -12.30
C TYR A 46 3.11 -1.54 -12.45
N ARG A 47 3.36 -2.74 -12.98
CA ARG A 47 2.37 -3.81 -13.11
C ARG A 47 2.01 -4.36 -11.74
N ASP A 48 3.02 -4.62 -10.91
CA ASP A 48 2.82 -5.03 -9.51
C ASP A 48 2.05 -3.96 -8.72
N ALA A 49 2.39 -2.68 -8.95
CA ALA A 49 1.66 -1.56 -8.35
C ALA A 49 0.21 -1.51 -8.82
N ASP A 50 -0.03 -1.71 -10.11
CA ASP A 50 -1.36 -1.68 -10.73
C ASP A 50 -2.22 -2.85 -10.25
N ASP A 51 -1.67 -4.07 -10.16
CA ASP A 51 -2.35 -5.24 -9.59
C ASP A 51 -2.65 -5.05 -8.09
N ALA A 52 -1.68 -4.53 -7.32
CA ALA A 52 -1.88 -4.23 -5.91
C ALA A 52 -2.97 -3.17 -5.72
N VAL A 53 -2.94 -2.09 -6.50
CA VAL A 53 -3.99 -1.08 -6.51
C VAL A 53 -5.29 -1.72 -6.96
N TYR A 54 -5.35 -2.50 -8.04
CA TYR A 54 -6.59 -3.07 -8.53
C TYR A 54 -7.26 -4.01 -7.52
N GLU A 55 -6.49 -4.83 -6.81
CA GLU A 55 -7.00 -5.71 -5.76
C GLU A 55 -7.40 -4.97 -4.47
N LEU A 56 -6.78 -3.82 -4.17
CA LEU A 56 -6.98 -3.07 -2.92
C LEU A 56 -7.86 -1.82 -3.09
N ASN A 57 -7.94 -1.28 -4.29
CA ASN A 57 -8.76 -0.14 -4.70
C ASN A 57 -10.19 -0.62 -4.88
N GLY A 58 -10.92 -0.62 -3.76
CA GLY A 58 -12.27 -1.19 -3.66
C GLY A 58 -12.39 -2.25 -2.57
N LYS A 59 -11.28 -2.69 -1.96
CA LYS A 59 -11.28 -3.47 -0.73
C LYS A 59 -10.87 -2.59 0.45
N GLU A 60 -11.71 -2.56 1.48
CA GLU A 60 -11.35 -1.91 2.73
C GLU A 60 -10.17 -2.65 3.37
N LEU A 61 -9.03 -1.97 3.49
CA LEU A 61 -7.81 -2.56 4.05
C LEU A 61 -7.91 -2.83 5.56
N LEU A 62 -8.97 -2.34 6.23
CA LEU A 62 -9.40 -2.64 7.60
C LEU A 62 -10.78 -2.01 7.79
N GLY A 63 -11.85 -2.65 7.30
CA GLY A 63 -13.21 -2.08 7.25
C GLY A 63 -13.62 -1.30 8.50
N GLU A 64 -13.88 -0.02 8.33
CA GLU A 64 -14.58 0.82 9.31
C GLU A 64 -15.55 1.70 8.52
N ARG A 65 -16.82 1.29 8.56
CA ARG A 65 -17.99 2.10 8.20
C ARG A 65 -18.31 3.08 9.32
#